data_AF-A0A519K5R1-F1
#
_entry.id   AF-A0A519K5R1-F1
#
_cell.length_a   1.000
_cell.length_b   1.000
_cell.length_c   1.000
_cell.angle_alpha   90.00
_cell.angle_beta   90.00
_cell.angle_gamma   90.00
#
_symmetry.space_group_name_H-M   'P 1'
#
loop_
_entity.id
_entity.type
_entity.pdbx_description
1 polymer ?
#
loop_
_entity_poly.entity_id
_entity_poly.type
_entity_poly.pdbx_seq_one_letter_code
_entity_poly.pdbx_strand_id
1 'polypeptide(L)'
;MTRITPARLACLAALALAAGPAVAQQATPAAAPPQATATAPTASPGSDEWLRQRGETYRSAPESAQDPAEVSATAKLNEGIAARNAAAAETEASDQARFDSENQRWREESARADTARVQWESDVAAANAAQARYQRDRAAHEAEVAACVASRRCAPPSPR
;
A
#
# COMPACT_ATOMS: atom_id res chain seq x y z
N MET A 1 -30.48 22.52 -19.48
CA MET A 1 -31.49 21.72 -18.76
C MET A 1 -31.32 20.26 -19.15
N THR A 2 -30.77 19.42 -18.26
CA THR A 2 -30.83 17.92 -18.21
C THR A 2 -29.88 17.47 -17.09
N ARG A 3 -30.35 17.48 -15.84
CA ARG A 3 -30.78 16.32 -15.01
C ARG A 3 -29.69 15.29 -14.71
N ILE A 4 -29.27 15.35 -13.45
CA ILE A 4 -28.40 14.46 -12.69
C ILE A 4 -29.15 13.15 -12.36
N THR A 5 -28.45 12.02 -12.41
CA THR A 5 -28.92 10.74 -11.86
C THR A 5 -27.92 10.25 -10.81
N PRO A 6 -28.34 9.99 -9.55
CA PRO A 6 -27.49 9.37 -8.54
C PRO A 6 -27.90 7.89 -8.35
N ALA A 7 -26.94 6.96 -8.40
CA ALA A 7 -27.16 5.62 -7.84
C ALA A 7 -25.85 4.86 -7.62
N ARG A 8 -25.84 4.02 -6.58
CA ARG A 8 -24.82 3.04 -6.13
C ARG A 8 -23.85 3.63 -5.11
N LEU A 9 -24.22 3.78 -3.83
CA LEU A 9 -24.76 2.79 -2.87
C LEU A 9 -23.79 1.61 -2.66
N ALA A 10 -23.32 1.55 -1.41
CA ALA A 10 -22.24 0.77 -0.86
C ALA A 10 -22.47 -0.75 -0.87
N CYS A 11 -21.39 -1.51 -1.05
CA CYS A 11 -21.30 -2.92 -0.66
C CYS A 11 -19.93 -3.18 -0.03
N LEU A 12 -19.81 -2.85 1.26
CA LEU A 12 -18.78 -3.36 2.16
C LEU A 12 -19.46 -4.41 3.06
N ALA A 13 -19.29 -5.69 2.76
CA ALA A 13 -19.43 -6.81 3.71
C ALA A 13 -19.18 -8.14 3.01
N ALA A 14 -17.95 -8.64 3.05
CA ALA A 14 -17.65 -10.03 2.72
C ALA A 14 -16.54 -10.54 3.66
N LEU A 15 -16.93 -10.85 4.90
CA LEU A 15 -16.12 -11.60 5.86
C LEU A 15 -17.10 -12.35 6.78
N ALA A 16 -17.57 -13.50 6.31
CA ALA A 16 -18.26 -14.47 7.15
C ALA A 16 -17.41 -15.75 7.16
N LEU A 17 -16.74 -15.97 8.29
CA LEU A 17 -15.96 -17.16 8.59
C LEU A 17 -16.84 -18.41 8.51
N ALA A 18 -16.34 -19.42 7.78
CA ALA A 18 -16.88 -20.76 7.81
C ALA A 18 -16.58 -21.42 9.17
N ALA A 19 -17.57 -21.46 10.05
CA ALA A 19 -17.59 -22.33 11.22
C ALA A 19 -18.41 -23.59 10.89
N GLY A 20 -17.73 -24.68 10.54
CA GLY A 20 -18.37 -26.00 10.42
C GLY A 20 -18.45 -26.68 11.80
N PRO A 21 -19.55 -27.37 12.14
CA PRO A 21 -19.61 -28.13 13.39
C PRO A 21 -18.89 -29.46 13.20
N ALA A 22 -17.81 -29.67 13.96
CA ALA A 22 -17.21 -30.99 14.12
C ALA A 22 -18.09 -31.81 15.06
N VAL A 23 -18.80 -32.80 14.51
CA VAL A 23 -19.56 -33.78 15.29
C VAL A 23 -18.55 -34.77 15.88
N ALA A 24 -18.25 -34.63 17.17
CA ALA A 24 -17.38 -35.56 17.89
C ALA A 24 -18.10 -36.90 18.05
N GLN A 25 -17.61 -37.95 17.39
CA GLN A 25 -17.99 -39.34 17.68
C GLN A 25 -17.29 -39.77 18.97
N GLN A 26 -18.02 -39.82 20.09
CA GLN A 26 -17.58 -40.53 21.28
C GLN A 26 -17.74 -42.04 21.05
N ALA A 27 -16.63 -42.71 20.73
CA ALA A 27 -16.53 -44.15 20.88
C ALA A 27 -16.08 -44.46 22.33
N THR A 28 -16.92 -45.13 23.10
CA THR A 28 -16.55 -45.72 24.40
C THR A 28 -15.52 -46.83 24.18
N PRO A 29 -14.34 -46.80 24.83
CA PRO A 29 -13.39 -47.90 24.78
C PRO A 29 -13.91 -49.10 25.57
N ALA A 30 -13.91 -50.28 24.95
CA ALA A 30 -14.07 -51.55 25.65
C ALA A 30 -12.83 -51.84 26.50
N ALA A 31 -13.04 -52.35 27.72
CA ALA A 31 -11.96 -52.70 28.64
C ALA A 31 -11.09 -53.83 28.07
N ALA A 32 -9.78 -53.60 28.00
CA ALA A 32 -8.79 -54.63 27.67
C ALA A 32 -8.48 -55.53 28.89
N PRO A 33 -8.18 -56.82 28.69
CA PRO A 33 -7.80 -57.72 29.78
C PRO A 33 -6.43 -57.34 30.39
N PRO A 34 -6.18 -57.68 31.67
CA PRO A 34 -4.94 -57.27 32.35
C PRO A 34 -3.72 -57.96 31.73
N GLN A 35 -2.82 -57.16 31.16
CA GLN A 35 -1.50 -57.61 30.72
C GLN A 35 -0.57 -57.69 31.93
N ALA A 36 0.08 -58.86 32.09
CA ALA A 36 1.12 -59.07 33.08
C ALA A 36 2.30 -58.12 32.83
N THR A 37 2.64 -57.33 33.83
CA THR A 37 3.77 -56.40 33.82
C THR A 37 5.09 -57.16 33.93
N ALA A 38 5.72 -57.44 32.80
CA ALA A 38 7.18 -57.59 32.76
C ALA A 38 7.78 -56.19 32.76
N THR A 39 8.48 -55.81 33.84
CA THR A 39 9.16 -54.53 33.96
C THR A 39 10.30 -54.47 32.94
N ALA A 40 10.08 -53.82 31.81
CA ALA A 40 11.14 -53.47 30.88
C ALA A 40 12.06 -52.42 31.53
N PRO A 41 13.38 -52.44 31.26
CA PRO A 41 14.30 -51.42 31.75
C PRO A 41 13.82 -50.03 31.28
N THR A 42 13.69 -49.09 32.22
CA THR A 42 13.35 -47.70 31.91
C THR A 42 14.47 -47.07 31.09
N ALA A 43 14.21 -46.82 29.81
CA ALA A 43 15.14 -46.14 28.93
C ALA A 43 15.48 -44.75 29.48
N SER A 44 16.77 -44.37 29.46
CA SER A 44 17.19 -43.05 29.95
C SER A 44 16.54 -41.93 29.14
N PRO A 45 16.01 -40.86 29.78
CA PRO A 45 15.47 -39.70 29.08
C PRO A 45 16.43 -39.14 28.03
N GLY A 46 15.95 -38.99 26.80
CA GLY A 46 16.74 -38.51 25.66
C GLY A 46 17.52 -39.60 24.88
N SER A 47 17.53 -40.86 25.33
CA SER A 47 18.10 -41.96 24.53
C SER A 47 17.22 -42.32 23.32
N ASP A 48 17.82 -42.91 22.28
CA ASP A 48 17.08 -43.41 21.10
C ASP A 48 15.97 -44.41 21.47
N GLU A 49 16.16 -45.17 22.55
CA GLU A 49 15.16 -46.11 23.06
C GLU A 49 14.01 -45.39 23.76
N TRP A 50 14.32 -44.31 24.48
CA TRP A 50 13.32 -43.43 25.10
C TRP A 50 12.49 -42.67 24.05
N LEU A 51 13.13 -42.20 22.97
CA LEU A 51 12.43 -41.59 21.83
C LEU A 51 11.60 -42.63 21.05
N ARG A 52 12.09 -43.87 20.89
CA ARG A 52 11.33 -44.97 20.25
C ARG A 52 10.10 -45.34 21.05
N GLN A 53 10.22 -45.46 22.37
CA GLN A 53 9.09 -45.76 23.26
C GLN A 53 8.01 -44.68 23.24
N ARG A 54 8.38 -43.42 22.96
CA ARG A 54 7.43 -42.30 22.79
C ARG A 54 6.85 -42.17 21.39
N GLY A 55 7.23 -43.04 20.45
CA GLY A 55 6.81 -42.94 19.05
C GLY A 55 7.41 -41.72 18.31
N GLU A 56 8.42 -41.06 18.88
CA GLU A 56 9.00 -39.82 18.34
C GLU A 56 10.20 -40.05 17.42
N THR A 57 10.50 -41.30 17.07
CA THR A 57 11.66 -41.60 16.20
C THR A 57 11.25 -41.58 14.73
N TYR A 58 11.13 -40.39 14.14
CA TYR A 58 11.24 -40.29 12.69
C TYR A 58 12.70 -40.53 12.32
N ARG A 59 12.98 -41.68 11.70
CA ARG A 59 14.30 -41.98 11.13
C ARG A 59 14.15 -41.87 9.62
N SER A 60 14.85 -40.91 9.01
CA SER A 60 14.89 -40.81 7.55
C SER A 60 15.39 -42.14 6.98
N ALA A 61 14.79 -42.58 5.87
CA ALA A 61 15.32 -43.73 5.14
C ALA A 61 16.80 -43.46 4.79
N PRO A 62 17.68 -44.49 4.87
CA PRO A 62 19.07 -44.32 4.48
C PRO A 62 19.16 -43.91 3.01
N GLU A 63 20.20 -43.17 2.63
CA GLU A 63 20.38 -42.69 1.24
C GLU A 63 20.40 -43.84 0.22
N SER A 64 20.87 -45.04 0.63
CA SER A 64 20.82 -46.25 -0.19
C SER A 64 19.42 -46.74 -0.55
N ALA A 65 18.38 -46.24 0.14
CA ALA A 65 16.98 -46.53 -0.14
C ALA A 65 16.31 -45.46 -1.02
N GLN A 66 17.02 -44.40 -1.41
CA GLN A 66 16.51 -43.40 -2.35
C GLN A 66 16.60 -43.90 -3.78
N ASP A 67 15.58 -43.61 -4.59
CA ASP A 67 15.63 -43.84 -6.03
C ASP A 67 16.48 -42.74 -6.70
N PRO A 68 17.60 -43.08 -7.36
CA PRO A 68 18.43 -42.11 -8.07
C PRO A 68 17.66 -41.31 -9.13
N ALA A 69 16.61 -41.89 -9.74
CA ALA A 69 15.79 -41.20 -10.73
C ALA A 69 14.95 -40.08 -10.09
N GLU A 70 14.35 -40.33 -8.92
CA GLU A 70 13.61 -39.32 -8.16
C GLU A 70 14.52 -38.20 -7.67
N VAL A 71 15.73 -38.53 -7.18
CA VAL A 71 16.72 -37.53 -6.76
C VAL A 71 17.10 -36.62 -7.93
N SER A 72 17.37 -37.19 -9.11
CA SER A 72 17.69 -36.41 -10.32
C SER A 72 16.52 -35.53 -10.78
N ALA A 73 15.28 -36.05 -10.72
CA ALA A 73 14.08 -35.29 -11.09
C ALA A 73 13.86 -34.11 -10.13
N THR A 74 14.00 -34.33 -8.82
CA THR A 74 13.89 -33.28 -7.80
C THR A 74 15.00 -32.25 -7.96
N ALA A 75 16.24 -32.67 -8.24
CA ALA A 75 17.34 -31.73 -8.49
C ALA A 75 17.04 -30.80 -9.68
N LYS A 76 16.57 -31.36 -10.81
CA LYS A 76 16.17 -30.56 -11.99
C LYS A 76 15.01 -29.62 -11.70
N LEU A 77 14.02 -30.08 -10.92
CA LEU A 77 12.90 -29.23 -10.50
C LEU A 77 13.38 -28.07 -9.63
N ASN A 78 14.24 -28.34 -8.66
CA ASN A 78 14.79 -27.33 -7.76
C ASN A 78 15.64 -26.30 -8.50
N GLU A 79 16.44 -26.74 -9.48
CA GLU A 79 17.16 -25.83 -10.38
C GLU A 79 16.19 -24.93 -11.16
N GLY A 80 15.12 -25.50 -11.71
CA GLY A 80 14.08 -24.73 -12.40
C GLY A 80 13.33 -23.74 -11.49
N ILE A 81 13.10 -24.09 -10.22
CA ILE A 81 12.52 -23.18 -9.22
C ILE A 81 13.51 -22.04 -8.90
N ALA A 82 14.79 -22.37 -8.67
CA ALA A 82 15.82 -21.38 -8.40
C ALA A 82 15.96 -20.36 -9.53
N ALA A 83 15.95 -20.83 -10.78
CA ALA A 83 16.00 -19.96 -11.97
C ALA A 83 14.79 -19.02 -12.04
N ARG A 84 13.57 -19.52 -11.78
CA ARG A 84 12.37 -18.67 -11.76
C ARG A 84 12.37 -17.66 -10.63
N ASN A 85 12.84 -18.05 -9.44
CA ASN A 85 12.94 -17.15 -8.30
C ASN A 85 13.96 -16.03 -8.56
N ALA A 86 15.09 -16.34 -9.19
CA ALA A 86 16.07 -15.34 -9.59
C ALA A 86 15.48 -14.34 -10.59
N ALA A 87 14.79 -14.82 -11.62
CA ALA A 87 14.13 -13.94 -12.59
C ALA A 87 13.03 -13.08 -11.96
N ALA A 88 12.27 -13.63 -11.00
CA ALA A 88 11.27 -12.87 -10.25
C ALA A 88 11.93 -11.76 -9.40
N ALA A 89 13.01 -12.07 -8.69
CA ALA A 89 13.74 -11.09 -7.89
C ALA A 89 14.30 -9.93 -8.74
N GLU A 90 14.82 -10.22 -9.93
CA GLU A 90 15.28 -9.19 -10.88
C GLU A 90 14.13 -8.30 -11.36
N THR A 91 12.98 -8.90 -11.66
CA THR A 91 11.78 -8.16 -12.09
C THR A 91 11.26 -7.26 -10.97
N GLU A 92 11.15 -7.79 -9.74
CA GLU A 92 10.72 -7.02 -8.56
C GLU A 92 11.67 -5.85 -8.27
N ALA A 93 12.98 -6.07 -8.37
CA ALA A 93 13.97 -5.00 -8.18
C ALA A 93 13.81 -3.89 -9.23
N SER A 94 13.60 -4.26 -10.50
CA SER A 94 13.35 -3.30 -11.59
C SER A 94 12.04 -2.53 -11.38
N ASP A 95 10.97 -3.21 -11.00
CA ASP A 95 9.67 -2.58 -10.76
C ASP A 95 9.72 -1.62 -9.57
N GLN A 96 10.43 -2.00 -8.50
CA GLN A 96 10.66 -1.14 -7.35
C GLN A 96 11.44 0.12 -7.73
N ALA A 97 12.54 -0.03 -8.49
CA ALA A 97 13.32 1.11 -8.97
C ALA A 97 12.49 2.07 -9.84
N ARG A 98 11.62 1.52 -10.73
CA ARG A 98 10.70 2.34 -11.54
C ARG A 98 9.70 3.07 -10.65
N PHE A 99 9.09 2.37 -9.69
CA PHE A 99 8.15 2.98 -8.76
C PHE A 99 8.79 4.13 -7.98
N ASP A 100 10.00 3.92 -7.46
CA ASP A 100 10.71 4.94 -6.68
C ASP A 100 11.03 6.16 -7.54
N SER A 101 11.47 5.97 -8.78
CA SER A 101 11.71 7.06 -9.73
C SER A 101 10.44 7.90 -9.99
N GLU A 102 9.32 7.24 -10.31
CA GLU A 102 8.06 7.95 -10.58
C GLU A 102 7.50 8.63 -9.33
N ASN A 103 7.63 8.00 -8.16
CA ASN A 103 7.22 8.59 -6.88
C ASN A 103 8.03 9.85 -6.57
N GLN A 104 9.34 9.85 -6.82
CA GLN A 104 10.16 11.06 -6.64
C GLN A 104 9.76 12.17 -7.61
N ARG A 105 9.58 11.84 -8.89
CA ARG A 105 9.09 12.80 -9.88
C ARG A 105 7.74 13.40 -9.48
N TRP A 106 6.82 12.58 -9.02
CA TRP A 106 5.50 13.01 -8.56
C TRP A 106 5.60 13.96 -7.35
N ARG A 107 6.48 13.68 -6.39
CA ARG A 107 6.71 14.55 -5.23
C ARG A 107 7.24 15.92 -5.63
N GLU A 108 8.21 15.95 -6.55
CA GLU A 108 8.79 17.20 -7.06
C GLU A 108 7.76 18.02 -7.86
N GLU A 109 6.98 17.37 -8.70
CA GLU A 109 5.89 18.02 -9.43
C GLU A 109 4.82 18.58 -8.49
N SER A 110 4.41 17.81 -7.49
CA SER A 110 3.43 18.25 -6.49
C SER A 110 3.94 19.46 -5.70
N ALA A 111 5.20 19.43 -5.26
CA ALA A 111 5.81 20.55 -4.54
C ALA A 111 5.87 21.84 -5.40
N ARG A 112 6.19 21.71 -6.69
CA ARG A 112 6.18 22.83 -7.63
C ARG A 112 4.77 23.38 -7.85
N ALA A 113 3.77 22.50 -8.01
CA ALA A 113 2.38 22.90 -8.18
C ALA A 113 1.85 23.65 -6.93
N ASP A 114 2.16 23.16 -5.73
CA ASP A 114 1.78 23.84 -4.49
C ASP A 114 2.42 25.22 -4.35
N THR A 115 3.71 25.33 -4.68
CA THR A 115 4.41 26.62 -4.69
C THR A 115 3.77 27.59 -5.68
N ALA A 116 3.46 27.12 -6.90
CA ALA A 116 2.82 27.92 -7.93
C ALA A 116 1.41 28.37 -7.50
N ARG A 117 0.65 27.51 -6.82
CA ARG A 117 -0.67 27.86 -6.28
C ARG A 117 -0.58 28.98 -5.26
N VAL A 118 0.31 28.89 -4.27
CA VAL A 118 0.50 29.93 -3.26
C VAL A 118 0.92 31.25 -3.90
N GLN A 119 1.84 31.20 -4.87
CA GLN A 119 2.27 32.38 -5.61
C GLN A 119 1.10 33.02 -6.35
N TRP A 120 0.30 32.23 -7.08
CA TRP A 120 -0.87 32.71 -7.80
C TRP A 120 -1.90 33.35 -6.87
N GLU A 121 -2.18 32.76 -5.70
CA GLU A 121 -3.09 33.33 -4.71
C GLU A 121 -2.62 34.72 -4.25
N SER A 122 -1.30 34.88 -4.01
CA SER A 122 -0.68 36.16 -3.67
C SER A 122 -0.79 37.17 -4.82
N ASP A 123 -0.49 36.75 -6.05
CA ASP A 123 -0.51 37.63 -7.23
C ASP A 123 -1.94 38.13 -7.52
N VAL A 124 -2.95 37.27 -7.36
CA VAL A 124 -4.36 37.66 -7.47
C VAL A 124 -4.74 38.67 -6.41
N ALA A 125 -4.32 38.46 -5.16
CA ALA A 125 -4.58 39.42 -4.08
C ALA A 125 -3.92 40.79 -4.38
N ALA A 126 -2.68 40.79 -4.86
CA ALA A 126 -1.96 42.00 -5.24
C ALA A 126 -2.63 42.72 -6.42
N ALA A 127 -3.04 41.98 -7.46
CA ALA A 127 -3.74 42.52 -8.61
C ALA A 127 -5.07 43.17 -8.22
N ASN A 128 -5.87 42.50 -7.38
CA ASN A 128 -7.13 43.04 -6.86
C ASN A 128 -6.90 44.31 -6.05
N ALA A 129 -5.87 44.35 -5.20
CA ALA A 129 -5.53 45.54 -4.43
C ALA A 129 -5.08 46.71 -5.33
N ALA A 130 -4.29 46.43 -6.37
CA ALA A 130 -3.87 47.44 -7.34
C ALA A 130 -5.06 47.99 -8.13
N GLN A 131 -5.98 47.13 -8.57
CA GLN A 131 -7.21 47.55 -9.23
C GLN A 131 -8.06 48.44 -8.32
N ALA A 132 -8.23 48.07 -7.05
CA ALA A 132 -8.98 48.88 -6.10
C ALA A 132 -8.35 50.26 -5.87
N ARG A 133 -7.00 50.35 -5.85
CA ARG A 133 -6.28 51.64 -5.78
C ARG A 133 -6.55 52.48 -7.03
N TYR A 134 -6.34 51.89 -8.21
CA TYR A 134 -6.59 52.56 -9.48
C TYR A 134 -8.00 53.15 -9.57
N GLN A 135 -9.03 52.40 -9.15
CA GLN A 135 -10.41 52.90 -9.17
C GLN A 135 -10.64 54.09 -8.25
N ARG A 136 -10.00 54.11 -7.06
CA ARG A 136 -10.08 55.26 -6.16
C ARG A 136 -9.35 56.48 -6.73
N ASP A 137 -8.16 56.27 -7.28
CA ASP A 137 -7.35 57.35 -7.86
C ASP A 137 -8.05 57.95 -9.09
N ARG A 138 -8.67 57.10 -9.91
CA ARG A 138 -9.55 57.51 -11.01
C ARG A 138 -10.72 58.36 -10.55
N ALA A 139 -11.45 57.90 -9.53
CA ALA A 139 -12.58 58.65 -8.99
C ALA A 139 -12.17 60.00 -8.38
N ALA A 140 -11.02 60.04 -7.67
CA ALA A 140 -10.46 61.27 -7.12
C ALA A 140 -10.09 62.26 -8.24
N HIS A 141 -9.40 61.77 -9.28
CA HIS A 141 -9.06 62.57 -10.44
C HIS A 141 -10.29 63.12 -11.18
N GLU A 142 -11.31 62.29 -11.37
CA GLU A 142 -12.58 62.71 -12.00
C GLU A 142 -13.28 63.81 -11.18
N ALA A 143 -13.24 63.72 -9.85
CA ALA A 143 -13.77 64.76 -8.96
C ALA A 143 -12.94 66.06 -9.02
N GLU A 144 -11.61 65.97 -9.07
CA GLU A 144 -10.71 67.12 -9.25
C GLU A 144 -10.98 67.85 -10.56
N VAL A 145 -11.09 67.10 -11.66
CA VAL A 145 -11.42 67.65 -12.98
C VAL A 145 -12.79 68.33 -12.95
N ALA A 146 -13.81 67.69 -12.36
CA ALA A 146 -15.14 68.27 -12.24
C ALA A 146 -15.15 69.58 -11.44
N ALA A 147 -14.44 69.65 -10.31
CA ALA A 147 -14.30 70.86 -9.50
C ALA A 147 -13.56 71.98 -10.25
N CYS A 148 -12.54 71.62 -11.02
CA CYS A 148 -11.78 72.55 -11.84
C CYS A 148 -12.61 73.13 -12.99
N VAL A 149 -13.44 72.32 -13.64
CA VAL A 149 -14.43 72.76 -14.65
C VAL A 149 -15.48 73.67 -14.02
N ALA A 150 -16.07 73.27 -12.89
CA ALA A 150 -17.10 74.05 -12.18
C ALA A 150 -16.58 75.44 -11.74
N SER A 151 -15.32 75.51 -11.31
CA SER A 151 -14.67 76.77 -10.91
C SER A 151 -14.12 77.60 -12.08
N ARG A 152 -14.20 77.11 -13.33
CA ARG A 152 -13.61 77.71 -14.54
C ARG A 152 -12.09 77.99 -14.43
N ARG A 153 -11.38 77.30 -13.53
CA ARG A 153 -9.92 77.46 -13.32
C ARG A 153 -9.08 76.52 -14.18
N CYS A 154 -9.72 75.59 -14.89
CA CYS A 154 -9.07 74.72 -15.86
C CYS A 154 -8.74 75.49 -17.13
N ALA A 155 -7.46 75.79 -17.36
CA ALA A 155 -6.96 76.17 -18.69
C ALA A 155 -6.55 74.91 -19.45
N PRO A 156 -6.89 74.76 -20.75
CA PRO A 156 -6.32 73.67 -21.55
C PRO A 156 -4.79 73.80 -21.57
N PRO A 157 -4.03 72.68 -21.60
CA PRO A 157 -2.60 72.76 -21.79
C PRO A 157 -2.31 73.53 -23.08
N SER A 158 -1.46 74.55 -22.99
CA SER A 158 -1.04 75.34 -24.16
C SER A 158 -0.38 74.39 -25.18
N PRO A 159 -0.79 74.41 -26.46
CA PRO A 159 -0.18 73.56 -27.47
C PRO A 159 1.30 73.91 -27.61
N ARG A 160 2.17 72.88 -27.59
CA ARG A 160 3.57 72.97 -28.03
C ARG A 160 3.70 72.40 -29.43
#